data_AF-A0A960H6L9-F1
#
_entry.id   AF-A0A960H6L9-F1
#
_cell.length_a   1.000
_cell.length_b   1.000
_cell.length_c   1.000
_cell.angle_alpha   90.00
_cell.angle_beta   90.00
_cell.angle_gamma   90.00
#
_symmetry.space_group_name_H-M   'P 1'
#
loop_
_entity.id
_entity.type
_entity.pdbx_description
1 polymer ?
#
loop_
_entity_poly.entity_id
_entity_poly.type
_entity_poly.pdbx_seq_one_letter_code
_entity_poly.pdbx_strand_id
1 'polypeptide(L)' 'MRVGFIGLGSQGAPMARRIVEAGHPTTLWARRPESVEPFA' A
#
# COMPACT_ATOMS: atom_id res chain seq x y z
N MET A 1 -7.36 -5.20 12.62
CA MET A 1 -8.02 -5.33 11.29
C MET A 1 -6.96 -5.62 10.26
N ARG A 2 -7.18 -6.56 9.33
CA ARG A 2 -6.27 -6.82 8.20
C ARG A 2 -6.80 -6.11 6.96
N VAL A 3 -5.93 -5.48 6.19
CA VAL A 3 -6.30 -4.68 5.01
C VAL A 3 -5.63 -5.22 3.76
N GLY A 4 -6.39 -5.34 2.67
CA GLY A 4 -5.86 -5.51 1.32
C GLY A 4 -6.02 -4.22 0.54
N PHE A 5 -4.98 -3.78 -0.18
CA PHE A 5 -5.02 -2.55 -0.97
C PHE A 5 -4.38 -2.75 -2.35
N ILE A 6 -5.14 -2.40 -3.41
CA ILE A 6 -4.75 -2.60 -4.81
C ILE A 6 -4.63 -1.22 -5.47
N GLY A 7 -3.46 -0.93 -6.04
CA GLY A 7 -3.19 0.28 -6.81
C GLY A 7 -2.43 1.34 -6.03
N LEU A 8 -1.18 1.58 -6.42
CA LEU A 8 -0.23 2.47 -5.73
C LEU A 8 0.19 3.65 -6.63
N GLY A 9 -0.79 4.23 -7.32
CA GLY A 9 -0.59 5.46 -8.10
C GLY A 9 -0.52 6.71 -7.21
N SER A 10 -0.58 7.90 -7.82
CA SER A 10 -0.48 9.19 -7.12
C SER A 10 -1.48 9.36 -5.97
N GLN A 11 -2.66 8.77 -6.07
CA GLN A 11 -3.69 8.79 -5.02
C GLN A 11 -3.57 7.61 -4.04
N GLY A 12 -3.37 6.39 -4.56
CA GLY A 12 -3.38 5.18 -3.73
C GLY A 12 -2.17 5.05 -2.81
N ALA A 13 -0.98 5.47 -3.25
CA ALA A 13 0.24 5.36 -2.45
C ALA A 13 0.18 6.13 -1.10
N PRO A 14 -0.21 7.42 -1.04
CA PRO A 14 -0.32 8.11 0.25
C PRO A 14 -1.40 7.49 1.16
N MET A 15 -2.48 6.94 0.60
CA MET A 15 -3.49 6.21 1.38
C MET A 15 -2.93 4.91 1.98
N ALA A 16 -2.26 4.10 1.16
CA ALA A 16 -1.61 2.87 1.61
C ALA A 16 -0.58 3.14 2.72
N ARG A 17 0.20 4.23 2.59
CA ARG A 17 1.18 4.64 3.60
C ARG A 17 0.49 4.95 4.94
N ARG A 18 -0.62 5.68 4.93
CA ARG A 18 -1.39 5.97 6.15
C ARG A 18 -1.95 4.71 6.81
N ILE A 19 -2.40 3.73 6.02
CA ILE A 19 -2.89 2.45 6.56
C ILE A 19 -1.76 1.67 7.24
N VAL A 20 -0.57 1.63 6.62
CA VAL A 20 0.62 0.98 7.19
C VAL A 20 1.09 1.70 8.46
N GLU A 21 1.21 3.04 8.43
CA GLU A 21 1.61 3.87 9.57
C GLU A 21 0.64 3.76 10.74
N ALA A 22 -0.65 3.52 10.49
CA ALA A 22 -1.66 3.24 11.51
C ALA A 22 -1.51 1.85 12.17
N GLY A 23 -0.54 1.04 11.75
CA GLY A 23 -0.25 -0.27 12.34
C GLY A 23 -1.21 -1.38 11.93
N HIS A 24 -1.96 -1.20 10.84
CA HIS A 24 -2.81 -2.26 10.31
C HIS A 24 -1.99 -3.26 9.49
N PRO A 25 -2.05 -4.58 9.77
CA PRO A 25 -1.47 -5.59 8.90
C PRO A 25 -2.03 -5.45 7.48
N THR A 26 -1.18 -5.08 6.53
CA THR A 26 -1.58 -4.66 5.20
C THR A 26 -0.89 -5.51 4.13
N THR A 27 -1.65 -5.99 3.16
CA THR A 27 -1.14 -6.63 1.94
C THR A 27 -1.37 -5.69 0.77
N LEU A 28 -0.29 -5.32 0.10
CA LEU A 28 -0.32 -4.41 -1.05
C LEU A 28 -0.17 -5.19 -2.35
N TRP A 29 -0.85 -4.73 -3.40
CA TRP A 29 -0.62 -5.20 -4.76
C TRP A 29 -0.66 -4.03 -5.74
N ALA A 30 0.25 -4.07 -6.72
CA ALA A 30 0.21 -3.22 -7.89
C ALA A 30 0.69 -4.02 -9.10
N ARG A 31 0.21 -3.65 -10.30
CA ARG A 31 0.62 -4.27 -11.56
C ARG A 31 2.13 -4.19 -11.79
N ARG A 32 2.73 -3.08 -11.37
CA ARG A 32 4.13 -2.72 -11.53
C ARG A 32 4.84 -2.94 -10.20
N PRO A 33 5.78 -3.90 -10.09
CA PRO A 33 6.49 -4.20 -8.84
C PRO A 33 7.15 -2.98 -8.20
N GLU A 34 7.68 -2.06 -9.01
CA GLU A 34 8.32 -0.82 -8.58
C GLU A 34 7.38 0.10 -7.80
N SER A 35 6.06 -0.08 -7.93
CA SER A 35 5.09 0.68 -7.14
C SER A 35 4.97 0.17 -5.69
N VAL A 36 5.36 -1.08 -5.43
CA VAL A 36 5.33 -1.71 -4.10
C VAL A 36 6.65 -1.51 -3.35
N GLU A 37 7.79 -1.40 -4.05
CA GLU A 37 9.12 -1.22 -3.46
C GLU A 37 9.21 -0.14 -2.36
N PRO A 38 8.54 1.03 -2.44
CA PRO A 38 8.58 2.04 -1.38
C PRO A 38 7.90 1.63 -0.05
N PHE A 39 7.29 0.44 0.00
CA PHE A 39 6.60 -0.14 1.16
C PHE A 39 7.25 -1.42 1.68
N ALA A 40 8.38 -1.84 1.08
CA ALA A 40 9.17 -2.99 1.53
C ALA A 40 10.04 -2.66 2.75
#